data_AF-A0A645F8J0-F1
#
_entry.id   AF-A0A645F8J0-F1
#
_cell.length_a   1.000
_cell.length_b   1.000
_cell.length_c   1.000
_cell.angle_alpha   90.00
_cell.angle_beta   90.00
_cell.angle_gamma   90.00
#
_symmetry.space_group_name_H-M   'P 1'
#
loop_
_entity.id
_entity.type
_entity.pdbx_description
1 polymer ?
#
loop_
_entity_poly.entity_id
_entity_poly.type
_entity_poly.pdbx_seq_one_letter_code
_entity_poly.pdbx_strand_id
1 'polypeptide(L)'
;MVGAPAVVGGTLPAVQLAVLVLTPLALHETLEPLAEAAQTWTRVRTSLRRVDEVLAIPPTGEETGPERLPGGPSIDVRGLEAGWPGADPVVTGLDLHIGAGERVALVGRSGLGKTTVAATIMGLLPPRAGEVEVHGTVGYLAQDAHVFDTSVDENVRIGRKDATAEEVETALRRAGLDLAPDREVGEHGGRLSGGEARRLAAARLFVGDADVVILDEPTEHLDEETAQALLADLWTATEGAAVLVITHDPAVREACDRVVDLAAYVPVPVTGQ
;
A
#
# COMPACT_ATOMS: atom_id res chain seq x y z
N MET A 1 24.67 -64.85 -3.32
CA MET A 1 25.44 -65.56 -4.37
C MET A 1 24.80 -66.92 -4.65
N VAL A 2 23.70 -66.97 -5.41
CA VAL A 2 22.98 -68.23 -5.67
C VAL A 2 23.39 -68.86 -7.01
N GLY A 3 23.87 -68.07 -7.99
CA GLY A 3 24.17 -68.56 -9.34
C GLY A 3 25.59 -69.12 -9.58
N ALA A 4 26.58 -68.79 -8.74
CA ALA A 4 27.96 -69.23 -8.94
C ALA A 4 28.13 -70.77 -8.88
N PRO A 5 27.49 -71.50 -7.93
CA PRO A 5 27.54 -72.96 -7.93
C PRO A 5 26.89 -73.61 -9.18
N ALA A 6 25.87 -72.99 -9.77
CA ALA A 6 25.20 -73.49 -10.97
C ALA A 6 26.06 -73.33 -12.24
N VAL A 7 26.89 -72.28 -12.31
CA VAL A 7 27.87 -72.12 -13.39
C VAL A 7 29.00 -73.14 -13.26
N VAL A 8 29.51 -73.34 -12.04
CA VAL A 8 30.55 -74.36 -11.76
C VAL A 8 30.04 -75.78 -12.04
N GLY A 9 28.76 -76.05 -11.74
CA GLY A 9 28.10 -77.32 -12.01
C GLY A 9 27.69 -77.54 -13.47
N GLY A 10 27.94 -76.59 -14.38
CA GLY A 10 27.62 -76.69 -15.81
C GLY A 10 26.12 -76.60 -16.14
N THR A 11 25.26 -76.30 -15.17
CA THR A 11 23.80 -76.22 -15.35
C THR A 11 23.33 -74.83 -15.79
N LEU A 12 24.21 -73.82 -15.71
CA LEU A 12 23.94 -72.46 -16.18
C LEU A 12 25.17 -71.90 -16.95
N PRO A 13 25.02 -71.44 -18.21
CA PRO A 13 26.08 -70.73 -18.91
C PRO A 13 26.48 -69.42 -18.21
N ALA A 14 27.78 -69.13 -18.16
CA ALA A 14 28.32 -67.93 -17.50
C ALA A 14 27.74 -66.61 -18.06
N VAL A 15 27.49 -66.56 -19.38
CA VAL A 15 26.87 -65.39 -20.04
C VAL A 15 25.44 -65.15 -19.54
N GLN A 16 24.66 -66.22 -19.31
CA GLN A 16 23.30 -66.09 -18.78
C GLN A 16 23.31 -65.61 -17.34
N LEU A 17 24.26 -66.06 -16.51
CA LEU A 17 24.46 -65.51 -15.17
C LEU A 17 24.82 -64.02 -15.21
N ALA A 18 25.69 -63.60 -16.15
CA ALA A 18 26.04 -62.20 -16.32
C ALA A 18 24.82 -61.35 -16.71
N VAL A 19 23.99 -61.82 -17.65
CA VAL A 19 22.73 -61.14 -18.00
C VAL A 19 21.79 -61.04 -16.81
N LEU A 20 21.62 -62.13 -16.03
CA LEU A 20 20.77 -62.15 -14.85
C LEU A 20 21.25 -61.22 -13.72
N VAL A 21 22.56 -60.95 -13.64
CA VAL A 21 23.13 -60.03 -12.65
C VAL A 21 23.10 -58.59 -13.14
N LEU A 22 23.38 -58.35 -14.42
CA LEU A 22 23.44 -57.01 -15.01
C LEU A 22 22.04 -56.43 -15.28
N THR A 23 21.03 -57.27 -15.55
CA THR A 23 19.67 -56.78 -15.86
C THR A 23 19.03 -56.05 -14.67
N PRO A 24 19.04 -56.58 -13.42
CA PRO A 24 18.55 -55.82 -12.27
C PRO A 24 19.34 -54.54 -12.00
N LEU A 25 20.65 -54.52 -12.27
CA LEU A 25 21.49 -53.33 -12.09
C LEU A 25 21.14 -52.23 -13.12
N ALA A 26 21.03 -52.59 -14.40
CA ALA A 26 20.59 -51.68 -15.46
C ALA A 26 19.13 -51.21 -15.25
N LEU A 27 18.28 -52.07 -14.69
CA LEU A 27 16.90 -51.71 -14.34
C LEU A 27 16.86 -50.78 -13.11
N HIS A 28 17.76 -50.93 -12.15
CA HIS A 28 17.86 -50.03 -11.01
C HIS A 28 18.22 -48.61 -11.45
N GLU A 29 19.23 -48.43 -12.31
CA GLU A 29 19.64 -47.13 -12.86
C GLU A 29 18.50 -46.40 -13.61
N THR A 30 17.59 -47.16 -14.22
CA THR A 30 16.45 -46.59 -14.95
C THR A 30 15.22 -46.32 -14.07
N LEU A 31 15.04 -47.08 -12.99
CA LEU A 31 13.89 -46.94 -12.08
C LEU A 31 14.15 -45.99 -10.91
N GLU A 32 15.40 -45.82 -10.47
CA GLU A 32 15.77 -44.94 -9.36
C GLU A 32 15.26 -43.49 -9.54
N PRO A 33 15.39 -42.85 -10.73
CA PRO A 33 14.89 -41.49 -10.92
C PRO A 33 13.37 -41.36 -10.84
N LEU A 34 12.60 -42.44 -11.02
CA LEU A 34 11.13 -42.38 -10.97
C LEU A 34 10.62 -42.12 -9.56
N ALA A 35 11.27 -42.68 -8.55
CA ALA A 35 10.91 -42.43 -7.15
C ALA A 35 11.16 -40.97 -6.78
N GLU A 36 12.31 -40.43 -7.20
CA GLU A 36 12.65 -39.02 -7.00
C GLU A 36 11.73 -38.08 -7.80
N ALA A 37 11.38 -38.45 -9.02
CA ALA A 37 10.42 -37.73 -9.85
C ALA A 37 9.03 -37.69 -9.21
N ALA A 38 8.55 -38.80 -8.63
CA ALA A 38 7.26 -38.86 -7.94
C ALA A 38 7.22 -37.96 -6.68
N GLN A 39 8.32 -37.94 -5.90
CA GLN A 39 8.44 -37.05 -4.75
C GLN A 39 8.48 -35.58 -5.18
N THR A 40 9.22 -35.28 -6.25
CA THR A 40 9.32 -33.92 -6.81
C THR A 40 7.98 -33.46 -7.38
N TRP A 41 7.26 -34.32 -8.09
CA TRP A 41 5.93 -34.06 -8.61
C TRP A 41 4.94 -33.64 -7.50
N THR A 42 4.95 -34.36 -6.38
CA THR A 42 4.08 -34.05 -5.24
C THR A 42 4.37 -32.66 -4.66
N ARG A 43 5.66 -32.31 -4.51
CA ARG A 43 6.09 -30.98 -4.04
C ARG A 43 5.70 -29.88 -5.03
N VAL A 44 5.98 -30.07 -6.32
CA VAL A 44 5.65 -29.10 -7.38
C VAL A 44 4.14 -28.86 -7.43
N ARG A 45 3.32 -29.91 -7.38
CA ARG A 45 1.86 -29.79 -7.38
C ARG A 45 1.34 -28.96 -6.19
N THR A 46 1.95 -29.13 -5.01
CA THR A 46 1.55 -28.37 -3.81
C THR A 46 1.95 -26.90 -3.92
N SER A 47 3.13 -26.61 -4.48
CA SER A 47 3.57 -25.24 -4.74
C SER A 47 2.73 -24.56 -5.82
N LEU A 48 2.41 -25.25 -6.92
CA LEU A 48 1.55 -24.72 -7.99
C LEU A 48 0.16 -24.39 -7.46
N ARG A 49 -0.43 -25.23 -6.61
CA ARG A 49 -1.73 -24.91 -5.98
C ARG A 49 -1.70 -23.58 -5.22
N ARG A 50 -0.61 -23.29 -4.49
CA ARG A 50 -0.46 -22.01 -3.77
C ARG A 50 -0.32 -20.82 -4.71
N VAL A 51 0.35 -21.00 -5.85
CA VAL A 51 0.45 -19.97 -6.89
C VAL A 51 -0.90 -19.73 -7.53
N ASP A 52 -1.61 -20.79 -7.90
CA ASP A 52 -2.97 -20.71 -8.47
C ASP A 52 -3.94 -20.04 -7.50
N GLU A 53 -3.85 -20.33 -6.20
CA GLU A 53 -4.63 -19.68 -5.16
C GLU A 53 -4.40 -18.16 -5.12
N VAL A 54 -3.17 -17.69 -5.28
CA VAL A 54 -2.84 -16.25 -5.32
C VAL A 54 -3.31 -15.61 -6.62
N LEU A 55 -3.12 -16.28 -7.77
CA LEU A 55 -3.54 -15.78 -9.07
C LEU A 55 -5.07 -15.74 -9.24
N ALA A 56 -5.80 -16.58 -8.48
CA ALA A 56 -7.26 -16.62 -8.49
C ALA A 56 -7.91 -15.58 -7.55
N ILE A 57 -7.12 -14.84 -6.75
CA ILE A 57 -7.66 -13.76 -5.92
C ILE A 57 -8.20 -12.67 -6.86
N PRO A 58 -9.50 -12.34 -6.80
CA PRO A 58 -10.02 -11.27 -7.62
C PRO A 58 -9.33 -9.95 -7.24
N PRO A 59 -9.00 -9.09 -8.21
CA PRO A 59 -8.46 -7.77 -7.89
C PRO A 59 -9.46 -7.00 -7.03
N THR A 60 -8.95 -6.30 -6.02
CA THR A 60 -9.77 -5.40 -5.18
C THR A 60 -9.82 -4.04 -5.85
N GLY A 61 -11.03 -3.58 -6.18
CA GLY A 61 -11.29 -2.31 -6.87
C GLY A 61 -11.68 -2.50 -8.33
N GLU A 62 -12.50 -1.59 -8.87
CA GLU A 62 -12.73 -1.47 -10.30
C GLU A 62 -11.62 -0.58 -10.89
N GLU A 63 -11.04 -0.98 -12.03
CA GLU A 63 -10.12 -0.10 -12.77
C GLU A 63 -10.91 1.05 -13.40
N THR A 64 -11.25 2.06 -12.61
CA THR A 64 -11.62 3.36 -13.14
C THR A 64 -10.32 4.05 -13.55
N GLY A 65 -10.05 4.04 -14.87
CA GLY A 65 -9.03 4.91 -15.43
C GLY A 65 -9.30 6.38 -15.04
N PRO A 66 -8.31 7.28 -15.17
CA PRO A 66 -8.48 8.69 -14.84
C PRO A 66 -9.47 9.34 -15.82
N GLU A 67 -10.76 9.15 -15.61
CA GLU A 67 -11.80 9.85 -16.32
C GLU A 67 -11.86 11.25 -15.71
N ARG A 68 -11.33 12.24 -16.44
CA ARG A 68 -11.54 13.65 -16.12
C ARG A 68 -13.00 13.97 -16.34
N LEU A 69 -13.81 13.69 -15.33
CA LEU A 69 -15.23 14.00 -15.35
C LEU A 69 -15.41 15.53 -15.34
N PRO A 70 -16.40 16.06 -16.08
CA PRO A 70 -16.65 17.50 -16.15
C PRO A 70 -17.10 18.01 -14.76
N GLY A 71 -16.26 18.82 -14.09
CA GLY A 71 -16.59 19.33 -12.75
C GLY A 71 -15.42 19.94 -11.97
N GLY A 72 -14.17 19.65 -12.37
CA GLY A 72 -13.00 20.02 -11.57
C GLY A 72 -12.77 19.04 -10.40
N PRO A 73 -11.76 19.26 -9.56
CA PRO A 73 -11.52 18.39 -8.41
C PRO A 73 -12.66 18.41 -7.41
N SER A 74 -13.10 17.25 -6.96
CA SER A 74 -13.99 17.15 -5.81
C SER A 74 -13.95 15.79 -5.11
N ILE A 75 -14.42 15.81 -3.86
CA ILE A 75 -14.77 14.63 -3.07
C ILE A 75 -16.28 14.72 -2.77
N ASP A 76 -17.02 13.71 -3.20
CA ASP A 76 -18.47 13.60 -3.04
C ASP A 76 -18.80 12.30 -2.30
N VAL A 77 -19.24 12.42 -1.04
CA VAL A 77 -19.59 11.31 -0.15
C VAL A 77 -21.06 11.45 0.22
N ARG A 78 -21.84 10.39 -0.01
CA ARG A 78 -23.29 10.37 0.29
C ARG A 78 -23.66 9.16 1.14
N GLY A 79 -24.22 9.40 2.32
CA GLY A 79 -24.72 8.38 3.22
C GLY A 79 -23.71 7.29 3.57
N LEU A 80 -22.42 7.63 3.68
CA LEU A 80 -21.34 6.65 3.79
C LEU A 80 -21.40 5.86 5.09
N GLU A 81 -21.32 4.53 4.96
CA GLU A 81 -20.95 3.62 6.03
C GLU A 81 -19.55 3.06 5.78
N ALA A 82 -18.61 3.32 6.70
CA ALA A 82 -17.21 2.92 6.57
C ALA A 82 -16.78 1.98 7.70
N GLY A 83 -16.01 0.93 7.37
CA GLY A 83 -15.49 -0.03 8.34
C GLY A 83 -14.66 -1.13 7.70
N TRP A 84 -13.61 -1.57 8.39
CA TRP A 84 -12.73 -2.64 7.92
C TRP A 84 -13.49 -3.97 7.73
N PRO A 85 -13.12 -4.82 6.76
CA PRO A 85 -13.80 -6.09 6.54
C PRO A 85 -13.80 -6.96 7.80
N GLY A 86 -14.95 -7.51 8.18
CA GLY A 86 -15.10 -8.37 9.36
C GLY A 86 -15.24 -7.64 10.71
N ALA A 87 -15.12 -6.31 10.76
CA ALA A 87 -15.44 -5.50 11.95
C ALA A 87 -16.81 -4.82 11.82
N ASP A 88 -17.31 -4.17 12.87
CA ASP A 88 -18.47 -3.29 12.78
C ASP A 88 -18.11 -1.96 12.07
N PRO A 89 -19.06 -1.28 11.40
CA PRO A 89 -18.81 0.05 10.86
C PRO A 89 -18.43 1.03 11.97
N VAL A 90 -17.49 1.93 11.69
CA VAL A 90 -17.04 2.97 12.62
C VAL A 90 -17.74 4.30 12.38
N VAL A 91 -18.31 4.47 11.18
CA VAL A 91 -19.01 5.67 10.72
C VAL A 91 -20.22 5.24 9.93
N THR A 92 -21.37 5.89 10.14
CA THR A 92 -22.62 5.63 9.41
C THR A 92 -23.32 6.92 9.01
N GLY A 93 -23.77 7.01 7.75
CA GLY A 93 -24.55 8.13 7.24
C GLY A 93 -23.75 9.42 7.05
N LEU A 94 -22.44 9.34 6.78
CA LEU A 94 -21.63 10.54 6.52
C LEU A 94 -21.95 11.12 5.14
N ASP A 95 -22.34 12.39 5.11
CA ASP A 95 -22.45 13.21 3.90
C ASP A 95 -21.34 14.28 3.91
N LEU A 96 -20.53 14.32 2.86
CA LEU A 96 -19.42 15.25 2.73
C LEU A 96 -19.24 15.65 1.27
N HIS A 97 -19.13 16.95 1.01
CA HIS A 97 -18.73 17.49 -0.28
C HIS A 97 -17.58 18.48 -0.06
N ILE A 98 -16.52 18.32 -0.87
CA ILE A 98 -15.35 19.19 -0.91
C ILE A 98 -15.08 19.53 -2.38
N GLY A 99 -15.16 20.81 -2.73
CA GLY A 99 -14.87 21.29 -4.08
C GLY A 99 -13.43 21.78 -4.26
N ALA A 100 -13.08 22.11 -5.50
CA ALA A 100 -11.81 22.73 -5.85
C ALA A 100 -11.52 24.00 -5.03
N GLY A 101 -10.34 24.07 -4.42
CA GLY A 101 -9.90 25.18 -3.58
C GLY A 101 -10.48 25.20 -2.16
N GLU A 102 -11.37 24.26 -1.83
CA GLU A 102 -11.97 24.15 -0.50
C GLU A 102 -11.11 23.26 0.41
N ARG A 103 -10.94 23.70 1.66
CA ARG A 103 -10.24 22.97 2.72
C ARG A 103 -11.22 22.60 3.82
N VAL A 104 -11.41 21.30 4.04
CA VAL A 104 -12.32 20.80 5.08
C VAL A 104 -11.54 20.00 6.11
N ALA A 105 -11.66 20.40 7.38
CA ALA A 105 -11.11 19.66 8.51
C ALA A 105 -12.08 18.55 8.95
N LEU A 106 -11.62 17.30 8.97
CA LEU A 106 -12.30 16.18 9.59
C LEU A 106 -11.72 15.97 10.99
N VAL A 107 -12.51 16.31 12.01
CA VAL A 107 -12.09 16.27 13.41
C VAL A 107 -12.81 15.15 14.16
N GLY A 108 -12.22 14.72 15.27
CA GLY A 108 -12.78 13.69 16.13
C GLY A 108 -11.72 13.09 17.03
N ARG A 109 -12.13 12.45 18.13
CA ARG A 109 -11.22 11.74 19.04
C ARG A 109 -10.39 10.69 18.29
N SER A 110 -9.21 10.37 18.81
CA SER A 110 -8.41 9.27 18.27
C SER A 110 -9.21 7.96 18.31
N GLY A 111 -9.11 7.16 17.25
CA GLY A 111 -9.85 5.90 17.12
C GLY A 111 -11.31 6.01 16.64
N LEU A 112 -11.85 7.20 16.36
CA LEU A 112 -13.22 7.35 15.82
C LEU A 112 -13.39 6.96 14.33
N GLY A 113 -12.32 6.53 13.66
CA GLY A 113 -12.40 6.09 12.26
C GLY A 113 -12.06 7.16 11.21
N LYS A 114 -11.39 8.25 11.57
CA LYS A 114 -10.95 9.30 10.62
C LYS A 114 -10.10 8.71 9.48
N THR A 115 -9.08 7.93 9.83
CA THR A 115 -8.24 7.21 8.85
C THR A 115 -9.04 6.17 8.05
N THR A 116 -10.07 5.55 8.64
CA THR A 116 -10.97 4.63 7.92
C THR A 116 -11.79 5.37 6.85
N VAL A 117 -12.28 6.58 7.16
CA VAL A 117 -12.97 7.45 6.20
C VAL A 117 -12.01 7.87 5.09
N ALA A 118 -10.80 8.33 5.42
CA ALA A 118 -9.78 8.66 4.42
C ALA A 118 -9.42 7.47 3.52
N ALA A 119 -9.22 6.27 4.09
CA ALA A 119 -8.97 5.05 3.33
C ALA A 119 -10.13 4.71 2.38
N THR A 120 -11.37 4.99 2.79
CA THR A 120 -12.54 4.77 1.93
C THR A 120 -12.59 5.80 0.79
N ILE A 121 -12.31 7.07 1.08
CA ILE A 121 -12.23 8.15 0.07
C ILE A 121 -11.12 7.88 -0.95
N MET A 122 -9.98 7.36 -0.51
CA MET A 122 -8.89 6.96 -1.41
C MET A 122 -9.18 5.70 -2.22
N GLY A 123 -10.32 5.03 -2.02
CA GLY A 123 -10.66 3.76 -2.67
C GLY A 123 -9.86 2.55 -2.15
N LEU A 124 -9.08 2.71 -1.07
CA LEU A 124 -8.31 1.62 -0.44
C LEU A 124 -9.20 0.67 0.37
N LEU A 125 -10.35 1.16 0.83
CA LEU A 125 -11.36 0.41 1.55
C LEU A 125 -12.71 0.62 0.83
N PRO A 126 -13.42 -0.44 0.40
CA PRO A 126 -14.74 -0.25 -0.21
C PRO A 126 -15.76 0.26 0.83
N PRO A 127 -16.67 1.16 0.44
CA PRO A 127 -17.77 1.57 1.32
C PRO A 127 -18.67 0.36 1.62
N ARG A 128 -19.18 0.26 2.84
CA ARG A 128 -20.14 -0.79 3.21
C ARG A 128 -21.55 -0.46 2.76
N ALA A 129 -21.87 0.82 2.76
CA ALA A 129 -23.08 1.41 2.19
C ALA A 129 -22.79 2.87 1.85
N GLY A 130 -23.66 3.48 1.05
CA GLY A 130 -23.46 4.82 0.50
C GLY A 130 -22.54 4.83 -0.71
N GLU A 131 -22.22 6.03 -1.18
CA GLU A 131 -21.45 6.27 -2.40
C GLU A 131 -20.29 7.23 -2.11
N VAL A 132 -19.14 6.98 -2.73
CA VAL A 132 -17.97 7.84 -2.68
C VAL A 132 -17.47 8.04 -4.10
N GLU A 133 -17.52 9.28 -4.57
CA GLU A 133 -17.02 9.72 -5.87
C GLU A 133 -15.88 10.70 -5.63
N VAL A 134 -14.73 10.42 -6.24
CA VAL A 134 -13.57 11.32 -6.21
C VAL A 134 -13.20 11.67 -7.63
N HIS A 135 -13.18 12.97 -7.93
CA HIS A 135 -12.85 13.50 -9.25
C HIS A 135 -11.46 14.13 -9.20
N GLY A 136 -10.50 13.55 -9.93
CA GLY A 136 -9.13 14.03 -10.01
C GLY A 136 -8.10 13.07 -9.42
N THR A 137 -6.83 13.44 -9.49
CA THR A 137 -5.73 12.68 -8.90
C THR A 137 -5.65 12.90 -7.39
N VAL A 138 -5.43 11.82 -6.64
CA VAL A 138 -5.39 11.86 -5.17
C VAL A 138 -3.95 11.84 -4.67
N GLY A 139 -3.59 12.84 -3.88
CA GLY A 139 -2.37 12.91 -3.09
C GLY A 139 -2.66 12.66 -1.61
N TYR A 140 -1.83 11.87 -0.95
CA TYR A 140 -2.00 11.54 0.46
C TYR A 140 -0.72 11.80 1.26
N LEU A 141 -0.84 12.58 2.34
CA LEU A 141 0.21 12.74 3.34
C LEU A 141 -0.21 11.97 4.60
N ALA A 142 0.41 10.81 4.82
CA ALA A 142 0.12 9.94 5.95
C ALA A 142 0.70 10.44 7.28
N GLN A 143 0.05 10.08 8.39
CA GLN A 143 0.54 10.26 9.76
C GLN A 143 1.85 9.50 10.02
N ASP A 144 2.11 8.38 9.34
CA ASP A 144 3.39 7.68 9.38
C ASP A 144 3.81 7.34 7.95
N ALA A 145 4.42 8.31 7.28
CA ALA A 145 4.87 8.11 5.91
C ALA A 145 6.05 7.15 5.86
N HIS A 146 5.87 6.02 5.18
CA HIS A 146 6.97 5.08 4.96
C HIS A 146 8.06 5.71 4.11
N VAL A 147 9.31 5.62 4.56
CA VAL A 147 10.51 6.02 3.82
C VAL A 147 11.19 4.76 3.30
N PHE A 148 11.35 4.67 1.98
CA PHE A 148 11.95 3.52 1.32
C PHE A 148 13.47 3.61 1.45
N ASP A 149 14.13 2.47 1.68
CA ASP A 149 15.61 2.38 1.79
C ASP A 149 16.28 2.58 0.43
N THR A 150 16.34 3.85 0.01
CA THR A 150 16.96 4.32 -1.23
C THR A 150 17.32 5.80 -1.12
N SER A 151 17.72 6.43 -2.21
CA SER A 151 18.00 7.86 -2.30
C SER A 151 16.79 8.75 -2.01
N VAL A 152 17.06 9.99 -1.63
CA VAL A 152 16.04 11.05 -1.47
C VAL A 152 15.28 11.28 -2.79
N ASP A 153 15.98 11.31 -3.93
CA ASP A 153 15.37 11.48 -5.26
C ASP A 153 14.32 10.40 -5.55
N GLU A 154 14.68 9.12 -5.38
CA GLU A 154 13.76 8.01 -5.62
C GLU A 154 12.57 8.06 -4.67
N ASN A 155 12.79 8.46 -3.42
CA ASN A 155 11.71 8.66 -2.46
C ASN A 155 10.75 9.77 -2.90
N VAL A 156 11.22 10.88 -3.46
CA VAL A 156 10.36 11.96 -3.97
C VAL A 156 9.56 11.49 -5.18
N ARG A 157 10.21 10.79 -6.13
CA ARG A 157 9.58 10.27 -7.36
C ARG A 157 8.45 9.27 -7.13
N ILE A 158 8.24 8.78 -5.91
CA ILE A 158 7.03 8.01 -5.55
C ILE A 158 5.77 8.84 -5.83
N GLY A 159 5.81 10.16 -5.58
CA GLY A 159 4.71 11.05 -5.88
C GLY A 159 4.46 11.22 -7.38
N ARG A 160 5.53 11.19 -8.18
CA ARG A 160 5.46 11.21 -9.65
C ARG A 160 6.69 10.58 -10.27
N LYS A 161 6.54 9.36 -10.80
CA LYS A 161 7.65 8.54 -11.32
C LYS A 161 8.47 9.24 -12.41
N ASP A 162 7.78 9.94 -13.31
CA ASP A 162 8.39 10.57 -14.48
C ASP A 162 8.90 12.00 -14.20
N ALA A 163 8.97 12.43 -12.93
CA ALA A 163 9.49 13.74 -12.56
C ALA A 163 10.96 13.91 -13.00
N THR A 164 11.29 15.11 -13.47
CA THR A 164 12.66 15.49 -13.81
C THR A 164 13.46 15.80 -12.54
N ALA A 165 14.79 15.80 -12.64
CA ALA A 165 15.66 16.14 -11.50
C ALA A 165 15.40 17.57 -10.97
N GLU A 166 15.09 18.52 -11.86
CA GLU A 166 14.77 19.91 -11.49
C GLU A 166 13.45 20.01 -10.71
N GLU A 167 12.46 19.19 -11.07
CA GLU A 167 11.18 19.11 -10.35
C GLU A 167 11.35 18.47 -8.98
N VAL A 168 12.18 17.43 -8.87
CA VAL A 168 12.54 16.81 -7.58
C VAL A 168 13.23 17.84 -6.68
N GLU A 169 14.23 18.55 -7.19
CA GLU A 169 14.94 19.59 -6.40
C GLU A 169 13.99 20.72 -5.98
N THR A 170 13.07 21.11 -6.87
CA THR A 170 12.04 22.10 -6.56
C THR A 170 11.09 21.61 -5.46
N ALA A 171 10.67 20.34 -5.51
CA ALA A 171 9.82 19.74 -4.49
C ALA A 171 10.53 19.68 -3.12
N LEU A 172 11.82 19.29 -3.09
CA LEU A 172 12.63 19.31 -1.87
C LEU A 172 12.77 20.72 -1.29
N ARG A 173 13.05 21.71 -2.14
CA ARG A 173 13.16 23.11 -1.73
C ARG A 173 11.84 23.66 -1.18
N ARG A 174 10.71 23.34 -1.84
CA ARG A 174 9.36 23.69 -1.36
C ARG A 174 9.01 22.99 -0.04
N ALA A 175 9.52 21.78 0.17
CA ALA A 175 9.41 21.12 1.44
C ALA A 175 10.37 21.67 2.50
N GLY A 176 11.25 22.62 2.20
CA GLY A 176 12.24 23.10 3.16
C GLY A 176 13.28 22.02 3.53
N LEU A 177 13.49 21.03 2.66
CA LEU A 177 14.53 20.01 2.82
C LEU A 177 15.80 20.42 2.07
N ASP A 178 16.84 20.72 2.84
CA ASP A 178 18.20 20.91 2.32
C ASP A 178 18.96 19.58 2.27
N LEU A 179 18.42 18.63 1.51
CA LEU A 179 19.00 17.30 1.31
C LEU A 179 19.46 17.13 -0.13
N ALA A 180 20.66 16.58 -0.29
CA ALA A 180 21.14 16.18 -1.61
C ALA A 180 20.25 15.05 -2.17
N PRO A 181 19.79 15.12 -3.43
CA PRO A 181 18.90 14.11 -4.00
C PRO A 181 19.50 12.69 -4.01
N ASP A 182 20.83 12.57 -4.13
CA ASP A 182 21.58 11.31 -4.11
C ASP A 182 21.86 10.78 -2.68
N ARG A 183 21.46 11.52 -1.63
CA ARG A 183 21.64 11.07 -0.24
C ARG A 183 20.82 9.81 0.01
N GLU A 184 21.48 8.75 0.44
CA GLU A 184 20.84 7.53 0.93
C GLU A 184 20.16 7.77 2.28
N VAL A 185 18.85 7.49 2.36
CA VAL A 185 18.05 7.66 3.59
C VAL A 185 18.30 6.54 4.62
N GLY A 186 18.86 5.42 4.17
CA GLY A 186 19.15 4.23 4.97
C GLY A 186 17.90 3.41 5.31
N GLU A 187 18.12 2.26 5.96
CA GLU A 187 17.06 1.28 6.24
C GLU A 187 15.88 1.94 6.96
N HIS A 188 14.69 1.87 6.36
CA HIS A 188 13.45 2.50 6.85
C HIS A 188 13.59 4.00 7.18
N GLY A 189 14.45 4.73 6.48
CA GLY A 189 14.69 6.15 6.72
C GLY A 189 15.47 6.43 8.01
N GLY A 190 16.18 5.45 8.58
CA GLY A 190 16.88 5.57 9.86
C GLY A 190 17.97 6.66 9.92
N ARG A 191 18.32 7.29 8.79
CA ARG A 191 19.23 8.45 8.74
C ARG A 191 18.52 9.79 8.65
N LEU A 192 17.18 9.82 8.72
CA LEU A 192 16.38 11.03 8.74
C LEU A 192 15.82 11.26 10.15
N SER A 193 15.77 12.52 10.57
CA SER A 193 14.94 12.95 11.69
C SER A 193 13.46 12.79 11.37
N GLY A 194 12.59 12.77 12.39
CA GLY A 194 11.13 12.70 12.18
C GLY A 194 10.61 13.87 11.34
N GLY A 195 11.16 15.08 11.54
CA GLY A 195 10.85 16.25 10.73
C GLY A 195 11.30 16.09 9.27
N GLU A 196 12.52 15.62 9.02
CA GLU A 196 13.01 15.37 7.66
C GLU A 196 12.17 14.31 6.93
N ALA A 197 11.81 13.21 7.60
CA ALA A 197 10.99 12.16 7.02
C ALA A 197 9.59 12.67 6.63
N ARG A 198 8.97 13.48 7.50
CA ARG A 198 7.68 14.12 7.23
C ARG A 198 7.75 15.12 6.08
N ARG A 199 8.80 15.93 6.04
CA ARG A 199 9.05 16.88 4.94
C ARG A 199 9.34 16.16 3.62
N LEU A 200 9.97 14.99 3.66
CA LEU A 200 10.20 14.15 2.48
C LEU A 200 8.88 13.60 1.94
N ALA A 201 7.95 13.23 2.82
CA ALA A 201 6.60 12.86 2.44
C ALA A 201 5.82 14.03 1.83
N ALA A 202 6.00 15.25 2.35
CA ALA A 202 5.43 16.46 1.72
C ALA A 202 6.03 16.73 0.34
N ALA A 203 7.34 16.51 0.14
CA ALA A 203 7.97 16.63 -1.18
C ALA A 203 7.37 15.66 -2.22
N ARG A 204 6.97 14.44 -1.80
CA ARG A 204 6.21 13.52 -2.68
C ARG A 204 4.89 14.10 -3.13
N LEU A 205 4.16 14.75 -2.22
CA LEU A 205 2.91 15.43 -2.54
C LEU A 205 3.15 16.58 -3.53
N PHE A 206 4.21 17.37 -3.31
CA PHE A 206 4.53 18.55 -4.13
C PHE A 206 4.97 18.21 -5.55
N VAL A 207 5.69 17.11 -5.75
CA VAL A 207 6.06 16.66 -7.10
C VAL A 207 4.87 16.02 -7.84
N GLY A 208 3.91 15.46 -7.08
CA GLY A 208 2.70 14.84 -7.61
C GLY A 208 1.71 15.82 -8.22
N ASP A 209 1.58 17.02 -7.64
CA ASP A 209 0.64 18.07 -8.06
C ASP A 209 -0.81 17.55 -8.18
N ALA A 210 -1.29 16.95 -7.09
CA ALA A 210 -2.57 16.25 -7.05
C ALA A 210 -3.78 17.20 -7.00
N ASP A 211 -4.85 16.86 -7.70
CA ASP A 211 -6.11 17.64 -7.75
C ASP A 211 -6.90 17.56 -6.43
N VAL A 212 -6.79 16.42 -5.74
CA VAL A 212 -7.44 16.12 -4.46
C VAL A 212 -6.35 15.74 -3.46
N VAL A 213 -6.38 16.35 -2.28
CA VAL A 213 -5.33 16.14 -1.27
C VAL A 213 -5.93 15.73 0.06
N ILE A 214 -5.41 14.65 0.63
CA ILE A 214 -5.77 14.19 1.96
C ILE A 214 -4.53 14.32 2.86
N LEU A 215 -4.66 15.07 3.95
CA LEU A 215 -3.60 15.30 4.93
C LEU A 215 -4.00 14.64 6.25
N ASP A 216 -3.23 13.68 6.74
CA ASP A 216 -3.51 12.96 7.99
C ASP A 216 -2.52 13.37 9.08
N GLU A 217 -3.00 14.19 10.01
CA GLU A 217 -2.24 14.75 11.14
C GLU A 217 -0.88 15.36 10.71
N PRO A 218 -0.88 16.33 9.77
CA PRO A 218 0.33 16.79 9.09
C PRO A 218 1.35 17.49 9.99
N THR A 219 0.95 17.94 11.18
CA THR A 219 1.82 18.65 12.15
C THR A 219 2.19 17.81 13.36
N GLU A 220 1.70 16.58 13.47
CA GLU A 220 1.93 15.78 14.65
C GLU A 220 3.42 15.42 14.79
N HIS A 221 3.90 15.40 16.04
CA HIS A 221 5.29 15.11 16.41
C HIS A 221 6.33 16.14 15.89
N LEU A 222 5.89 17.31 15.44
CA LEU A 222 6.75 18.44 15.08
C LEU A 222 6.74 19.50 16.18
N ASP A 223 7.83 20.26 16.29
CA ASP A 223 7.83 21.51 17.03
C ASP A 223 7.00 22.58 16.30
N GLU A 224 6.55 23.59 17.05
CA GLU A 224 5.65 24.64 16.57
C GLU A 224 6.19 25.37 15.33
N GLU A 225 7.49 25.70 15.30
CA GLU A 225 8.10 26.45 14.20
C GLU A 225 8.13 25.60 12.92
N THR A 226 8.58 24.34 13.05
CA THR A 226 8.60 23.40 11.92
C THR A 226 7.20 23.09 11.41
N ALA A 227 6.22 22.95 12.30
CA ALA A 227 4.82 22.70 11.98
C ALA A 227 4.20 23.87 11.19
N GLN A 228 4.36 25.11 11.68
CA GLN A 228 3.85 26.30 11.01
C GLN A 228 4.43 26.48 9.61
N ALA A 229 5.75 26.29 9.47
CA ALA A 229 6.40 26.35 8.17
C ALA A 229 5.85 25.26 7.21
N LEU A 230 5.65 24.03 7.70
CA LEU A 230 5.15 22.93 6.87
C LEU A 230 3.71 23.19 6.42
N LEU A 231 2.86 23.70 7.31
CA LEU A 231 1.48 24.07 6.95
C LEU A 231 1.46 25.17 5.90
N ALA A 232 2.29 26.20 6.03
CA ALA A 232 2.38 27.27 5.04
C ALA A 232 2.76 26.74 3.65
N ASP A 233 3.73 25.81 3.59
CA ASP A 233 4.15 25.15 2.37
C ASP A 233 3.02 24.29 1.78
N LEU A 234 2.33 23.50 2.62
CA LEU A 234 1.19 22.67 2.22
C LEU A 234 0.04 23.51 1.66
N TRP A 235 -0.35 24.60 2.32
CA TRP A 235 -1.44 25.46 1.86
C TRP A 235 -1.13 26.17 0.55
N THR A 236 0.14 26.52 0.32
CA THR A 236 0.59 27.11 -0.93
C THR A 236 0.59 26.06 -2.05
N ALA A 237 1.11 24.86 -1.78
CA ALA A 237 1.21 23.80 -2.77
C ALA A 237 -0.14 23.17 -3.15
N THR A 238 -1.15 23.31 -2.30
CA THR A 238 -2.51 22.76 -2.50
C THR A 238 -3.52 23.82 -2.88
N GLU A 239 -3.07 25.00 -3.30
CA GLU A 239 -3.96 26.08 -3.75
C GLU A 239 -4.76 25.62 -5.00
N GLY A 240 -6.09 25.61 -4.88
CA GLY A 240 -7.00 25.15 -5.93
C GLY A 240 -7.36 23.67 -5.91
N ALA A 241 -6.67 22.85 -5.10
CA ALA A 241 -7.04 21.44 -4.89
C ALA A 241 -8.25 21.31 -3.93
N ALA A 242 -8.96 20.19 -4.00
CA ALA A 242 -9.95 19.83 -2.98
C ALA A 242 -9.22 19.16 -1.80
N VAL A 243 -9.23 19.77 -0.62
CA VAL A 243 -8.37 19.34 0.51
C VAL A 243 -9.20 18.83 1.68
N LEU A 244 -8.97 17.57 2.06
CA LEU A 244 -9.45 16.97 3.30
C LEU A 244 -8.30 16.90 4.31
N VAL A 245 -8.49 17.48 5.49
CA VAL A 245 -7.47 17.51 6.54
C VAL A 245 -7.97 16.80 7.77
N ILE A 246 -7.37 15.67 8.11
CA ILE A 246 -7.60 14.99 9.39
C ILE A 246 -6.67 15.63 10.42
N THR A 247 -7.25 16.23 11.44
CA THR A 247 -6.47 16.90 12.48
C THR A 247 -7.20 17.01 13.81
N HIS A 248 -6.45 17.14 14.89
CA HIS A 248 -6.92 17.63 16.18
C HIS A 248 -6.33 18.99 16.56
N ASP A 249 -5.47 19.56 15.70
CA ASP A 249 -4.78 20.83 15.91
C ASP A 249 -5.73 22.02 15.68
N PRO A 250 -5.95 22.89 16.69
CA PRO A 250 -6.78 24.08 16.53
C PRO A 250 -6.31 25.02 15.42
N ALA A 251 -5.01 25.17 15.22
CA ALA A 251 -4.47 26.09 14.22
C ALA A 251 -4.77 25.62 12.79
N VAL A 252 -4.64 24.30 12.55
CA VAL A 252 -5.00 23.67 11.28
C VAL A 252 -6.51 23.79 11.03
N ARG A 253 -7.31 23.56 12.07
CA ARG A 253 -8.77 23.69 12.01
C ARG A 253 -9.21 25.11 11.64
N GLU A 254 -8.58 26.13 12.22
CA GLU A 254 -8.89 27.55 11.94
C GLU A 254 -8.50 27.96 10.51
N ALA A 255 -7.52 27.29 9.91
CA ALA A 255 -7.09 27.52 8.53
C ALA A 255 -8.01 26.85 7.48
N CYS A 256 -8.95 26.00 7.90
CA CYS A 256 -9.90 25.32 7.02
C CYS A 256 -11.20 26.12 6.87
N ASP A 257 -11.82 26.04 5.69
CA ASP A 257 -13.07 26.73 5.38
C ASP A 257 -14.24 26.16 6.19
N ARG A 258 -14.23 24.84 6.41
CA ARG A 258 -15.27 24.11 7.13
C ARG A 258 -14.69 23.01 8.01
N VAL A 259 -15.46 22.62 9.01
CA VAL A 259 -15.11 21.58 9.97
C VAL A 259 -16.25 20.57 10.06
N VAL A 260 -15.91 19.29 9.92
CA VAL A 260 -16.83 18.16 10.09
C VAL A 260 -16.38 17.36 11.30
N ASP A 261 -17.24 17.26 12.32
CA ASP A 261 -16.96 16.43 13.50
C ASP A 261 -17.51 15.03 13.29
N LEU A 262 -16.61 14.05 13.23
CA LEU A 262 -16.95 12.65 13.00
C LEU A 262 -17.76 12.05 14.15
N ALA A 263 -17.72 12.64 15.35
CA ALA A 263 -18.49 12.16 16.50
C ALA A 263 -20.02 12.15 16.23
N ALA A 264 -20.50 12.99 15.31
CA ALA A 264 -21.91 13.02 14.91
C ALA A 264 -22.35 11.80 14.08
N TYR A 265 -21.39 11.03 13.54
CA TYR A 265 -21.62 9.91 12.62
C TYR A 265 -21.18 8.57 13.20
N VAL A 266 -20.77 8.54 14.48
CA VAL A 266 -20.41 7.31 15.18
C VAL A 266 -21.69 6.51 15.44
N PRO A 267 -21.75 5.22 15.06
CA PRO A 267 -22.89 4.38 15.35
C PRO A 267 -23.16 4.36 16.85
N VAL A 268 -24.40 4.63 17.25
CA VAL A 268 -24.81 4.45 18.64
C VAL A 268 -24.76 2.95 18.92
N PRO A 269 -24.01 2.47 19.92
CA PRO A 269 -24.03 1.05 20.25
C PRO A 269 -25.46 0.64 20.54
N VAL A 270 -25.96 -0.32 19.77
CA VAL A 270 -27.24 -0.97 20.03
C VAL A 270 -27.02 -1.78 21.31
N THR A 271 -27.24 -1.15 22.47
CA THR A 271 -27.26 -1.85 23.75
C THR A 271 -28.34 -2.92 23.63
N GLY A 272 -27.92 -4.18 23.48
CA GLY A 272 -28.81 -5.30 23.26
C GLY A 272 -29.88 -5.39 24.36
N GLN A 273 -31.11 -5.61 23.91
CA GLN A 273 -32.13 -6.35 24.66
C GLN A 273 -31.73 -7.82 24.78
#